data_AF-A0A2N2B320-F1
#
_entry.id   AF-A0A2N2B320-F1
#
_cell.length_a   1.000
_cell.length_b   1.000
_cell.length_c   1.000
_cell.angle_alpha   90.00
_cell.angle_beta   90.00
_cell.angle_gamma   90.00
#
_symmetry.space_group_name_H-M   'P 1'
#
loop_
_entity.id
_entity.type
_entity.pdbx_description
1 polymer ?
#
loop_
_entity_poly.entity_id
_entity_poly.type
_entity_poly.pdbx_seq_one_letter_code
_entity_poly.pdbx_strand_id
1 'polypeptide(L)'
;MADFFNKVKKGLNKGTTVIGVKSSTMMETNKLKGEISSLKKEKTEVFTATGEKLYNMKKEEDVNIQELEAVIGRAFEIDQFIEQKEAAIEEALRKREETIKSLGEEEEDKIICSCGADVSSGTKFCPKCGNKIEKVEQGVVVEEVNEEDVHEEVIAEEITCDCGATLAGGTSFCVQCGRKVN
;
A
#
# COMPACT_ATOMS: atom_id res chain seq x y z
N MET A 1 21.38 -19.63 6.23
CA MET A 1 20.67 -18.91 7.32
C MET A 1 20.74 -17.38 7.20
N ALA A 2 21.50 -16.82 6.25
CA ALA A 2 21.59 -15.37 6.00
C ALA A 2 20.32 -14.78 5.32
N ASP A 3 19.57 -15.60 4.58
CA ASP A 3 18.38 -15.13 3.83
C ASP A 3 17.17 -14.78 4.71
N PHE A 4 17.07 -15.40 5.90
CA PHE A 4 15.98 -15.12 6.83
C PHE A 4 16.14 -13.73 7.45
N PHE A 5 17.36 -13.36 7.87
CA PHE A 5 17.66 -12.03 8.40
C PHE A 5 17.51 -10.93 7.34
N ASN A 6 17.89 -11.19 6.09
CA ASN A 6 17.70 -10.22 5.00
C ASN A 6 16.22 -10.00 4.65
N LYS A 7 15.37 -11.05 4.71
CA LYS A 7 13.93 -10.93 4.45
C LYS A 7 13.18 -10.28 5.62
N VAL A 8 13.56 -10.59 6.85
CA VAL A 8 13.03 -9.91 8.06
C VAL A 8 13.47 -8.44 8.10
N LYS A 9 14.72 -8.12 7.73
CA LYS A 9 15.23 -6.74 7.64
C LYS A 9 14.49 -5.91 6.57
N LYS A 10 14.16 -6.52 5.43
CA LYS A 10 13.36 -5.86 4.37
C LYS A 10 11.90 -5.64 4.76
N GLY A 11 11.27 -6.56 5.50
CA GLY A 11 9.89 -6.40 5.98
C GLY A 11 9.75 -5.45 7.17
N LEU A 12 10.69 -5.48 8.12
CA LEU A 12 10.64 -4.67 9.34
C LEU A 12 10.96 -3.18 9.07
N ASN A 13 11.88 -2.89 8.15
CA ASN A 13 12.24 -1.51 7.80
C ASN A 13 11.13 -0.76 7.04
N LYS A 14 10.37 -1.44 6.16
CA LYS A 14 9.28 -0.80 5.41
C LYS A 14 8.15 -0.35 6.34
N GLY A 15 7.76 -1.21 7.28
CA GLY A 15 6.71 -0.88 8.26
C GLY A 15 7.08 0.29 9.17
N THR A 16 8.30 0.32 9.69
CA THR A 16 8.77 1.41 10.56
C THR A 16 8.94 2.73 9.82
N THR A 17 9.44 2.72 8.58
CA THR A 17 9.53 3.93 7.74
C THR A 17 8.16 4.47 7.36
N VAL A 18 7.20 3.64 6.96
CA VAL A 18 5.83 4.09 6.65
C VAL A 18 5.16 4.71 7.89
N ILE A 19 5.31 4.08 9.06
CA ILE A 19 4.77 4.63 10.32
C ILE A 19 5.45 5.97 10.65
N GLY A 20 6.77 6.08 10.47
CA GLY A 20 7.52 7.32 10.69
C GLY A 20 7.04 8.47 9.80
N VAL A 21 6.91 8.22 8.50
CA VAL A 21 6.41 9.21 7.52
C VAL A 21 4.99 9.63 7.89
N LYS A 22 4.07 8.69 8.16
CA LYS A 22 2.69 9.03 8.55
C LYS A 22 2.63 9.89 9.82
N SER A 23 3.42 9.55 10.84
CA SER A 23 3.45 10.28 12.11
C SER A 23 4.02 11.68 11.95
N SER A 24 5.13 11.84 11.24
CA SER A 24 5.75 13.16 10.99
C SER A 24 4.80 14.11 10.23
N THR A 25 4.20 13.66 9.13
CA THR A 25 3.22 14.46 8.37
C THR A 25 1.99 14.81 9.22
N MET A 26 1.54 13.91 10.11
CA MET A 26 0.42 14.21 11.01
C MET A 26 0.77 15.33 11.99
N MET A 27 1.97 15.33 12.55
CA MET A 27 2.42 16.40 13.45
C MET A 27 2.53 17.74 12.73
N GLU A 28 3.14 17.76 11.55
CA GLU A 28 3.28 18.96 10.71
C GLU A 28 1.91 19.54 10.33
N THR A 29 1.01 18.70 9.81
CA THR A 29 -0.34 19.14 9.40
C THR A 29 -1.18 19.60 10.60
N ASN A 30 -1.06 18.95 11.76
CA ASN A 30 -1.76 19.40 12.98
C ASN A 30 -1.21 20.73 13.49
N LYS A 31 0.11 20.95 13.41
CA LYS A 31 0.71 22.24 13.74
C LYS A 31 0.15 23.35 12.84
N LEU A 32 0.16 23.13 11.52
CA LEU A 32 -0.39 24.07 10.55
C LEU A 32 -1.88 24.34 10.77
N LYS A 33 -2.68 23.31 11.05
CA LYS A 33 -4.11 23.46 11.40
C LYS A 33 -4.30 24.28 12.67
N GLY A 34 -3.43 24.10 13.66
CA GLY A 34 -3.41 24.94 14.88
C GLY A 34 -3.15 26.40 14.55
N GLU A 35 -2.14 26.68 13.72
CA GLU A 35 -1.81 28.04 13.26
C GLU A 35 -2.96 28.66 12.46
N ILE A 36 -3.60 27.90 11.55
CA ILE A 36 -4.79 28.34 10.80
C ILE A 36 -5.94 28.68 11.75
N SER A 37 -6.16 27.87 12.80
CA SER A 37 -7.20 28.14 13.79
C SER A 37 -6.95 29.46 14.53
N SER A 38 -5.70 29.73 14.92
CA SER A 38 -5.31 31.01 15.53
C SER A 38 -5.49 32.18 14.57
N LEU A 39 -5.07 32.05 13.31
CA LEU A 39 -5.27 33.08 12.28
C LEU A 39 -6.76 33.36 12.03
N LYS A 40 -7.62 32.33 12.01
CA LYS A 40 -9.07 32.51 11.87
C LYS A 40 -9.69 33.27 13.06
N LYS A 41 -9.16 33.08 14.27
CA LYS A 41 -9.54 33.89 15.44
C LYS A 41 -9.07 35.32 15.30
N GLU A 42 -7.80 35.55 14.93
CA GLU A 42 -7.26 36.89 14.70
C GLU A 42 -8.07 37.63 13.61
N LYS A 43 -8.45 36.95 12.52
CA LYS A 43 -9.33 37.52 11.49
C LYS A 43 -10.66 38.00 12.05
N THR A 44 -11.25 37.23 12.96
CA THR A 44 -12.52 37.58 13.60
C THR A 44 -12.35 38.81 14.47
N GLU A 45 -11.25 38.90 15.23
CA GLU A 45 -10.91 40.09 16.03
C GLU A 45 -10.71 41.33 15.15
N VAL A 46 -10.05 41.18 13.98
CA VAL A 46 -9.89 42.27 13.00
C VAL A 46 -11.25 42.75 12.47
N PHE A 47 -12.18 41.84 12.16
CA PHE A 47 -13.52 42.23 11.73
C PHE A 47 -14.32 42.94 12.82
N THR A 48 -14.24 42.46 14.06
CA THR A 48 -14.87 43.12 15.20
C THR A 48 -14.30 44.53 15.39
N ALA A 49 -12.97 44.67 15.40
CA ALA A 49 -12.29 45.96 15.52
C ALA A 49 -12.65 46.91 14.37
N THR A 50 -12.75 46.39 13.15
CA THR A 50 -13.19 47.16 11.98
C THR A 50 -14.61 47.70 12.16
N GLY A 51 -15.53 46.85 12.63
CA GLY A 51 -16.93 47.22 12.87
C GLY A 51 -17.07 48.26 13.98
N GLU A 52 -16.36 48.08 15.10
CA GLU A 52 -16.32 49.05 16.19
C GLU A 52 -15.79 50.41 15.74
N LYS A 53 -14.70 50.39 14.96
CA LYS A 53 -14.08 51.60 14.43
C LYS A 53 -15.02 52.34 13.48
N LEU A 54 -15.64 51.62 12.55
CA LEU A 54 -16.62 52.19 11.64
C LEU A 54 -17.82 52.79 12.39
N TYR A 55 -18.33 52.10 13.41
CA TYR A 55 -19.44 52.60 14.22
C TYR A 55 -19.09 53.93 14.91
N ASN A 56 -17.91 54.00 15.55
CA ASN A 56 -17.45 55.22 16.23
C ASN A 56 -17.26 56.37 15.24
N MET A 57 -16.61 56.12 14.09
CA MET A 57 -16.47 57.10 13.01
C MET A 57 -17.83 57.60 12.50
N LYS A 58 -18.81 56.70 12.33
CA LYS A 58 -20.17 57.09 11.91
C LYS A 58 -20.90 57.90 12.97
N LYS A 59 -20.70 57.60 14.25
CA LYS A 59 -21.28 58.35 15.38
C LYS A 59 -20.73 59.77 15.47
N GLU A 60 -19.46 59.96 15.11
CA GLU A 60 -18.76 61.25 15.12
C GLU A 60 -18.93 62.02 13.80
N GLU A 61 -19.66 61.45 12.82
CA GLU A 61 -19.84 61.98 11.45
C GLU A 61 -18.53 62.20 10.67
N ASP A 62 -17.41 61.65 11.15
CA ASP A 62 -16.08 61.75 10.55
C ASP A 62 -15.59 60.36 10.10
N VAL A 63 -16.02 59.95 8.91
CA VAL A 63 -15.64 58.65 8.34
C VAL A 63 -14.35 58.78 7.57
N ASN A 64 -13.27 58.24 8.16
CA ASN A 64 -11.99 58.12 7.49
C ASN A 64 -11.83 56.75 6.83
N ILE A 65 -11.98 56.70 5.51
CA ILE A 65 -11.87 55.46 4.73
C ILE A 65 -10.44 54.90 4.75
N GLN A 66 -9.41 55.75 4.68
CA GLN A 66 -8.01 55.32 4.68
C GLN A 66 -7.65 54.57 5.97
N GLU A 67 -8.19 55.05 7.09
CA GLU A 67 -7.97 54.42 8.38
C GLU A 67 -8.72 53.10 8.53
N LEU A 68 -9.86 52.94 7.86
CA LEU A 68 -10.58 51.67 7.73
C LEU A 68 -9.82 50.68 6.84
N GLU A 69 -9.32 51.15 5.69
CA GLU A 69 -8.52 50.36 4.74
C GLU A 69 -7.29 49.76 5.40
N ALA A 70 -6.61 50.51 6.27
CA ALA A 70 -5.46 50.00 7.02
C ALA A 70 -5.80 48.80 7.92
N VAL A 71 -6.96 48.84 8.59
CA VAL A 71 -7.40 47.73 9.46
C VAL A 71 -7.88 46.53 8.63
N ILE A 72 -8.63 46.80 7.55
CA ILE A 72 -9.13 45.76 6.63
C ILE A 72 -7.97 45.09 5.88
N GLY A 73 -6.90 45.83 5.55
CA GLY A 73 -5.69 45.31 4.92
C GLY A 73 -5.11 44.11 5.68
N ARG A 74 -5.11 44.17 7.01
CA ARG A 74 -4.68 43.06 7.86
C ARG A 74 -5.52 41.80 7.67
N ALA A 75 -6.83 41.93 7.43
CA ALA A 75 -7.69 40.77 7.16
C ALA A 75 -7.32 40.08 5.83
N PHE A 76 -6.95 40.85 4.80
CA PHE A 76 -6.45 40.30 3.54
C PHE A 76 -5.11 39.58 3.70
N GLU A 77 -4.19 40.14 4.50
CA GLU A 77 -2.92 39.47 4.82
C GLU A 77 -3.16 38.13 5.54
N ILE A 78 -4.07 38.11 6.52
CA ILE A 78 -4.44 36.88 7.24
C ILE A 78 -5.03 35.85 6.27
N ASP A 79 -5.87 36.27 5.32
CA ASP A 79 -6.42 35.36 4.30
C ASP A 79 -5.33 34.72 3.43
N GLN A 80 -4.35 35.52 2.97
CA GLN A 80 -3.20 34.99 2.24
C GLN A 80 -2.39 34.00 3.08
N PHE A 81 -2.17 34.29 4.37
CA PHE A 81 -1.46 33.35 5.25
C PHE A 81 -2.22 32.05 5.48
N ILE A 82 -3.56 32.10 5.59
CA ILE A 82 -4.40 30.90 5.69
C ILE A 82 -4.28 30.07 4.42
N GLU A 83 -4.43 30.69 3.25
CA GLU A 83 -4.33 30.02 1.95
C GLU A 83 -2.97 29.34 1.75
N GLN A 84 -1.87 30.04 2.07
CA GLN A 84 -0.52 29.46 2.01
C GLN A 84 -0.35 28.24 2.92
N LYS A 85 -0.92 28.27 4.13
CA LYS A 85 -0.84 27.13 5.07
C LYS A 85 -1.72 25.97 4.64
N GLU A 86 -2.89 26.25 4.07
CA GLU A 86 -3.77 25.22 3.50
C GLU A 86 -3.09 24.52 2.31
N ALA A 87 -2.45 25.28 1.42
CA ALA A 87 -1.63 24.74 0.33
C ALA A 87 -0.45 23.89 0.84
N ALA A 88 0.24 24.33 1.89
CA ALA A 88 1.33 23.56 2.50
C ALA A 88 0.86 22.23 3.11
N ILE A 89 -0.34 22.19 3.70
CA ILE A 89 -0.95 20.94 4.19
C ILE A 89 -1.21 19.98 3.02
N GLU A 90 -1.79 20.49 1.93
CA GLU A 90 -2.07 19.68 0.75
C GLU A 90 -0.79 19.10 0.14
N GLU A 91 0.26 19.92 0.00
CA GLU A 91 1.56 19.48 -0.50
C GLU A 91 2.19 18.41 0.41
N ALA A 92 2.13 18.58 1.73
CA ALA A 92 2.64 17.60 2.69
C ALA A 92 1.92 16.25 2.59
N LEU A 93 0.59 16.28 2.41
CA LEU A 93 -0.22 15.06 2.23
C LEU A 93 0.09 14.37 0.90
N ARG A 94 0.24 15.13 -0.19
CA ARG A 94 0.62 14.61 -1.49
C ARG A 94 2.00 13.94 -1.46
N LYS A 95 3.02 14.62 -0.93
CA LYS A 95 4.38 14.06 -0.79
C LYS A 95 4.39 12.79 0.04
N ARG A 96 3.60 12.74 1.12
CA ARG A 96 3.42 11.54 1.93
C ARG A 96 2.87 10.38 1.10
N GLU A 97 1.86 10.63 0.28
CA GLU A 97 1.25 9.60 -0.57
C GLU A 97 2.23 9.09 -1.63
N GLU A 98 2.92 9.99 -2.33
CA GLU A 98 3.97 9.65 -3.30
C GLU A 98 5.08 8.80 -2.66
N THR A 99 5.54 9.19 -1.46
CA THR A 99 6.55 8.44 -0.69
C THR A 99 6.06 7.05 -0.26
N ILE A 100 4.80 6.94 0.17
CA ILE A 100 4.23 5.64 0.55
C ILE A 100 4.07 4.73 -0.69
N LYS A 101 3.66 5.30 -1.82
CA LYS A 101 3.51 4.58 -3.09
C LYS A 101 4.87 4.06 -3.58
N SER A 102 5.93 4.87 -3.55
CA SER A 102 7.27 4.44 -3.93
C SER A 102 7.85 3.33 -3.04
N LEU A 103 7.36 3.21 -1.79
CA LEU A 103 7.75 2.11 -0.89
C LEU A 103 6.99 0.79 -1.18
N GLY A 104 5.88 0.86 -1.93
CA GLY A 104 5.04 -0.27 -2.32
C GLY A 104 5.28 -0.79 -3.74
N GLU A 105 5.93 0.00 -4.60
CA GLU A 105 6.31 -0.37 -5.97
C GLU A 105 7.70 -1.04 -6.00
N GLU A 106 7.80 -2.24 -5.44
CA GLU A 106 8.74 -3.24 -5.98
C GLU A 106 7.88 -4.14 -6.86
N GLU A 107 8.18 -4.22 -8.17
CA GLU A 107 7.53 -5.17 -9.07
C GLU A 107 7.57 -6.56 -8.42
N GLU A 108 6.44 -7.02 -7.90
CA GLU A 108 6.29 -8.43 -7.63
C GLU A 108 6.37 -9.08 -9.00
N ASP A 109 7.55 -9.59 -9.37
CA ASP A 109 7.70 -10.39 -10.59
C ASP A 109 6.62 -11.47 -10.55
N LYS A 110 5.60 -11.30 -11.38
CA LYS A 110 4.49 -12.24 -11.46
C LYS A 110 4.97 -13.40 -12.31
N ILE A 111 5.06 -14.56 -11.69
CA ILE A 111 5.35 -15.82 -12.34
C ILE A 111 4.01 -16.49 -12.64
N ILE A 112 3.80 -16.85 -13.89
CA ILE A 112 2.64 -17.65 -14.28
C ILE A 112 2.94 -19.11 -13.92
N CYS A 113 2.13 -19.68 -13.03
CA CYS A 113 2.20 -21.10 -12.70
C CYS A 113 1.73 -21.96 -13.87
N SER A 114 2.17 -23.22 -13.93
CA SER A 114 1.71 -24.22 -14.91
C SER A 114 0.19 -24.44 -14.94
N CYS A 115 -0.54 -24.07 -13.87
CA CYS A 115 -2.00 -24.09 -13.83
C CYS A 115 -2.68 -22.81 -14.38
N GLY A 116 -1.90 -21.88 -14.92
CA GLY A 116 -2.34 -20.58 -15.44
C GLY A 116 -2.64 -19.52 -14.38
N ALA A 117 -2.20 -19.71 -13.13
CA ALA A 117 -2.39 -18.71 -12.07
C ALA A 117 -1.20 -17.75 -12.00
N ASP A 118 -1.48 -16.45 -11.85
CA ASP A 118 -0.47 -15.46 -11.51
C ASP A 118 -0.04 -15.64 -10.04
N VAL A 119 1.26 -15.84 -9.82
CA VAL A 119 1.82 -16.03 -8.49
C VAL A 119 3.05 -15.15 -8.31
N SER A 120 3.24 -14.55 -7.14
CA SER A 120 4.43 -13.73 -6.89
C SER A 120 5.70 -14.59 -6.84
N SER A 121 6.79 -14.08 -7.41
CA SER A 121 8.12 -14.73 -7.51
C SER A 121 8.75 -15.15 -6.17
N GLY A 122 8.16 -14.72 -5.05
CA GLY A 122 8.56 -15.09 -3.70
C GLY A 122 7.93 -16.38 -3.15
N THR A 123 6.96 -16.98 -3.84
CA THR A 123 6.22 -18.16 -3.35
C THR A 123 6.88 -19.47 -3.76
N LYS A 124 6.93 -20.45 -2.83
CA LYS A 124 7.47 -21.79 -3.11
C LYS A 124 6.44 -22.72 -3.75
N PHE A 125 5.16 -22.44 -3.57
CA PHE A 125 4.04 -23.24 -4.03
C PHE A 125 2.93 -22.33 -4.53
N CYS A 126 2.26 -22.74 -5.60
CA CYS A 126 1.10 -22.04 -6.12
C CYS A 126 -0.08 -22.16 -5.15
N PRO A 127 -0.71 -21.06 -4.72
CA PRO A 127 -1.85 -21.09 -3.81
C PRO A 127 -3.12 -21.71 -4.44
N LYS A 128 -3.17 -21.78 -5.77
CA LYS A 128 -4.33 -22.32 -6.52
C LYS A 128 -4.23 -23.83 -6.75
N CYS A 129 -3.06 -24.35 -7.09
CA CYS A 129 -2.88 -25.76 -7.48
C CYS A 129 -1.92 -26.57 -6.61
N GLY A 130 -1.20 -25.93 -5.67
CA GLY A 130 -0.23 -26.61 -4.81
C GLY A 130 1.10 -26.97 -5.48
N ASN A 131 1.26 -26.76 -6.79
CA ASN A 131 2.51 -27.06 -7.49
C ASN A 131 3.65 -26.18 -6.99
N LYS A 132 4.83 -26.78 -6.89
CA LYS A 132 6.06 -26.09 -6.48
C LYS A 132 6.51 -25.14 -7.60
N ILE A 133 6.83 -23.89 -7.22
CA ILE A 133 7.36 -22.86 -8.13
C ILE A 133 8.87 -22.82 -7.88
N GLU A 134 9.65 -23.28 -8.86
CA GLU A 134 11.10 -23.21 -8.80
C GLU A 134 11.57 -21.90 -9.44
N LYS A 135 12.38 -21.14 -8.70
CA LYS A 135 12.96 -19.89 -9.19
C LYS A 135 13.96 -20.22 -10.28
N VAL A 136 13.57 -20.03 -11.53
CA VAL A 136 14.50 -20.07 -12.65
C VAL A 136 15.13 -18.67 -12.73
N GLU A 137 16.34 -18.52 -12.21
CA GLU A 137 17.14 -17.33 -12.47
C GLU A 137 17.54 -17.36 -13.95
N GLN A 138 16.80 -16.60 -14.76
CA GLN A 138 17.09 -16.08 -16.10
C GLN A 138 17.81 -16.98 -17.13
N GLY A 139 17.11 -17.26 -18.23
CA GLY A 139 17.76 -17.60 -19.50
C GLY A 139 16.80 -18.22 -20.51
N VAL A 140 16.32 -17.41 -21.47
CA VAL A 140 15.69 -17.90 -22.70
C VAL A 140 16.71 -18.73 -23.49
N VAL A 141 16.39 -19.98 -23.79
CA VAL A 141 16.59 -20.62 -25.11
C VAL A 141 15.60 -21.78 -25.25
N VAL A 142 14.76 -21.68 -26.27
CA VAL A 142 14.07 -22.80 -26.91
C VAL A 142 15.06 -23.54 -27.82
N GLU A 143 14.72 -24.80 -28.11
CA GLU A 143 15.38 -25.78 -29.01
C GLU A 143 16.59 -26.47 -28.37
N GLU A 144 16.71 -27.80 -28.35
CA GLU A 144 16.27 -28.82 -29.32
C GLU A 144 16.08 -30.19 -28.64
N VAL A 145 15.25 -31.00 -29.29
CA VAL A 145 14.93 -32.40 -29.01
C VAL A 145 16.20 -33.25 -29.08
N ASN A 146 16.39 -34.18 -28.14
CA ASN A 146 17.18 -35.38 -28.43
C ASN A 146 16.47 -36.59 -27.85
N GLU A 147 16.04 -37.43 -28.79
CA GLU A 147 15.59 -38.80 -28.60
C GLU A 147 16.78 -39.68 -28.16
N GLU A 148 16.43 -40.89 -27.70
CA GLU A 148 17.31 -42.00 -27.32
C GLU A 148 17.74 -42.01 -25.84
N ASP A 149 16.90 -42.64 -24.99
CA ASP A 149 17.30 -43.92 -24.40
C ASP A 149 16.08 -44.67 -23.81
N VAL A 150 16.11 -46.00 -24.01
CA VAL A 150 14.99 -46.95 -23.98
C VAL A 150 14.98 -47.75 -22.66
N HIS A 151 13.81 -48.37 -22.39
CA HIS A 151 13.48 -49.43 -21.40
C HIS A 151 12.94 -48.94 -20.05
N GLU A 152 11.88 -49.50 -19.46
CA GLU A 152 11.30 -50.84 -19.60
C GLU A 152 9.85 -50.85 -19.07
N GLU A 153 8.97 -51.64 -19.68
CA GLU A 153 7.61 -51.90 -19.16
C GLU A 153 7.68 -52.66 -17.83
N VAL A 154 6.94 -52.20 -16.82
CA VAL A 154 6.65 -53.02 -15.63
C VAL A 154 5.15 -53.06 -15.41
N ILE A 155 4.62 -54.26 -15.58
CA ILE A 155 3.22 -54.65 -15.48
C ILE A 155 2.75 -54.40 -14.03
N ALA A 156 1.80 -53.48 -13.85
CA ALA A 156 1.18 -53.23 -12.55
C ALA A 156 0.00 -54.19 -12.37
N GLU A 157 0.11 -55.16 -11.47
CA GLU A 157 -1.00 -56.02 -11.06
C GLU A 157 -2.11 -55.16 -10.41
N GLU A 158 -3.30 -55.18 -10.99
CA GLU A 158 -4.46 -54.43 -10.51
C GLU A 158 -5.18 -55.23 -9.41
N ILE A 159 -5.43 -54.57 -8.27
CA ILE A 159 -6.17 -55.13 -7.13
C ILE A 159 -7.57 -54.53 -7.11
N THR A 160 -8.58 -55.38 -7.20
CA THR A 160 -9.99 -54.97 -7.07
C THR A 160 -10.44 -55.00 -5.62
N CYS A 161 -10.93 -53.87 -5.12
CA CYS A 161 -11.52 -53.76 -3.80
C CYS A 161 -13.01 -54.19 -3.83
N ASP A 162 -13.54 -54.73 -2.72
CA ASP A 162 -14.96 -55.16 -2.59
C ASP A 162 -16.00 -54.07 -2.92
N CYS A 163 -15.60 -52.80 -2.94
CA CYS A 163 -16.45 -51.69 -3.39
C CYS A 163 -16.55 -51.56 -4.92
N GLY A 164 -15.89 -52.44 -5.67
CA GLY A 164 -15.85 -52.45 -7.13
C GLY A 164 -14.78 -51.56 -7.76
N ALA A 165 -13.92 -50.92 -6.95
CA ALA A 165 -12.86 -50.04 -7.44
C ALA A 165 -11.57 -50.81 -7.75
N THR A 166 -11.03 -50.60 -8.95
CA THR A 166 -9.73 -51.13 -9.41
C THR A 166 -8.61 -50.21 -8.95
N LEU A 167 -7.61 -50.76 -8.26
CA LEU A 167 -6.49 -50.01 -7.68
C LEU A 167 -5.15 -50.54 -8.21
N ALA A 168 -4.18 -49.64 -8.36
CA ALA A 168 -2.81 -50.02 -8.69
C ALA A 168 -2.17 -50.79 -7.53
N GLY A 169 -1.47 -51.89 -7.83
CA GLY A 169 -0.82 -52.76 -6.85
C GLY A 169 0.10 -51.99 -5.89
N GLY A 170 0.03 -52.32 -4.60
CA GLY A 170 0.84 -51.73 -3.53
C GLY A 170 0.12 -50.71 -2.62
N THR A 171 -1.14 -50.37 -2.89
CA THR A 171 -1.92 -49.46 -2.01
C THR A 171 -2.58 -50.22 -0.87
N SER A 172 -2.23 -49.88 0.38
CA SER A 172 -2.81 -50.53 1.56
C SER A 172 -4.26 -50.11 1.86
N PHE A 173 -4.79 -49.09 1.20
CA PHE A 173 -6.13 -48.54 1.45
C PHE A 173 -6.80 -48.07 0.16
N CYS A 174 -8.10 -48.33 0.02
CA CYS A 174 -8.89 -47.92 -1.12
C CYS A 174 -9.22 -46.43 -1.04
N VAL A 175 -8.80 -45.66 -2.05
CA VAL A 175 -9.06 -44.20 -2.14
C VAL A 175 -10.53 -43.85 -2.36
N GLN A 176 -11.36 -44.81 -2.79
CA GLN A 176 -12.79 -44.58 -3.01
C GLN A 176 -13.65 -44.88 -1.77
N CYS A 177 -13.32 -45.90 -0.99
CA CYS A 177 -14.17 -46.30 0.15
C CYS A 177 -13.47 -46.30 1.51
N GLY A 178 -12.17 -45.99 1.55
CA GLY A 178 -11.36 -45.88 2.77
C GLY A 178 -11.05 -47.22 3.47
N ARG A 179 -11.48 -48.36 2.91
CA ARG A 179 -11.19 -49.68 3.49
C ARG A 179 -9.78 -50.11 3.18
N LYS A 180 -9.18 -50.83 4.13
CA LYS A 180 -7.86 -51.44 3.97
C LYS A 180 -7.95 -52.56 2.92
N VAL A 181 -7.07 -52.51 1.93
CA VAL A 181 -6.95 -53.53 0.87
C VAL A 181 -5.55 -54.13 1.07
N ASN A 182 -5.46 -55.44 1.28
CA ASN A 182 -4.20 -56.17 1.45
C ASN A 182 -3.94 -57.01 0.21
#